data_AF-A0A0Q9PQA3-F1
#
_entry.id   AF-A0A0Q9PQA3-F1
#
_cell.length_a   1.000
_cell.length_b   1.000
_cell.length_c   1.000
_cell.angle_alpha   90.00
_cell.angle_beta   90.00
_cell.angle_gamma   90.00
#
_symmetry.space_group_name_H-M   'P 1'
#
loop_
_entity.id
_entity.type
_entity.pdbx_description
1 polymer ?
#
loop_
_entity_poly.entity_id
_entity_poly.type
_entity_poly.pdbx_seq_one_letter_code
_entity_poly.pdbx_strand_id
1 'polypeptide(L)'
;MLGTTAPQRTARPLRRLCAVALTLASGLLLAPSAPASAVALADDAVQTTPTTSFRVGTFNVLGADHTAPGGNRKGWDSGVVRMDRVVGILAEKELDVVGFQEFQPPQAARFQELVGAAWQTYPGLDTTAGPSVNSIGWRTDVWQLLEARTLPIPYFDGAPSRMPAVLLQNQSTGRRVWFFNSHNPADVRGPAQQWRDAGFAMEAALANELRVTYPDAPFISLGDKNDRDRYYCSVAPTADLWSASGGYTDGATCSPPKGGAIDWIMGTKNVFFNGYTRFWNDYVARTSDHPLYYANAVVPAGAPPAIDHVVVVAVPGLTSTVVRGLGTDVAELARLVQNGASTNQARTATESTGPDANLVSLLSGRRVFAKRGGHGVGSTKTLPATVHASAGQYVSSIFDLAHNTSHRTTFVSSRPQTQLLHRSWNNKTGGKDPYGKDDGAAKMDAFKVKRDDAAAVGWWRDSIARRASALSVIELSGVMKAGQADGYTGPAYQKAVRKAFQRVAAIRRGIEKQAEMNGTTLLVVTGTGGAQRTQGSSATWKESYQVPMWVTGPGVLAGSDLYALNPSFVAPGKAQPPYAGSQPIRVGDLAGLVTRSLGLPPVPGATMDPQQRFSAFDPLAVPGS
;
A
#
# COMPACT_ATOMS: atom_id res chain seq x y z
N MET A 1 54.68 44.46 17.76
CA MET A 1 54.85 43.83 19.10
C MET A 1 53.77 44.34 20.04
N LEU A 2 53.62 43.77 21.24
CA LEU A 2 52.66 44.22 22.26
C LEU A 2 53.02 45.63 22.76
N GLY A 3 52.12 46.45 23.33
CA GLY A 3 50.66 46.32 23.36
C GLY A 3 49.98 47.18 24.45
N THR A 4 48.64 47.16 24.39
CA THR A 4 47.62 47.45 25.42
C THR A 4 46.90 48.80 25.39
N THR A 5 45.57 48.74 25.57
CA THR A 5 44.73 49.81 26.14
C THR A 5 43.39 49.24 26.60
N ALA A 6 42.94 49.70 27.77
CA ALA A 6 41.53 49.73 28.20
C ALA A 6 41.17 51.22 28.44
N PRO A 7 39.92 51.63 28.79
CA PRO A 7 39.39 51.36 30.14
C PRO A 7 37.84 51.23 30.24
N GLN A 8 37.36 51.20 31.48
CA GLN A 8 35.95 51.03 31.91
C GLN A 8 35.16 52.35 31.98
N ARG A 9 33.83 52.27 32.22
CA ARG A 9 33.12 52.85 33.40
C ARG A 9 31.63 52.45 33.44
N THR A 10 31.10 51.82 34.52
CA THR A 10 30.36 52.39 35.70
C THR A 10 29.11 53.21 35.35
N ALA A 11 27.97 53.20 36.07
CA ALA A 11 27.69 52.97 37.51
C ALA A 11 26.17 52.61 37.72
N ARG A 12 25.51 52.42 38.90
CA ARG A 12 25.82 52.37 40.36
C ARG A 12 24.73 51.45 41.08
N PRO A 13 24.29 51.53 42.38
CA PRO A 13 23.90 50.30 43.13
C PRO A 13 22.62 50.37 44.04
N LEU A 14 22.59 49.51 45.09
CA LEU A 14 21.65 49.34 46.24
C LEU A 14 20.61 48.22 46.03
N ARG A 15 20.55 47.06 46.75
CA ARG A 15 20.88 46.57 48.12
C ARG A 15 19.92 46.95 49.28
N ARG A 16 18.95 46.07 49.56
CA ARG A 16 18.70 45.29 50.83
C ARG A 16 17.33 44.57 50.70
N LEU A 17 17.22 43.25 50.83
CA LEU A 17 17.28 42.37 52.03
C LEU A 17 16.06 42.47 52.96
N CYS A 18 15.08 41.58 52.79
CA CYS A 18 14.76 40.46 53.71
C CYS A 18 13.58 39.62 53.17
N ALA A 19 13.24 38.50 53.84
CA ALA A 19 12.28 37.48 53.34
C ALA A 19 10.95 37.48 54.12
N VAL A 20 9.90 36.87 53.54
CA VAL A 20 9.06 35.79 54.14
C VAL A 20 7.89 35.38 53.20
N ALA A 21 7.85 34.07 52.88
CA ALA A 21 6.76 33.11 52.61
C ALA A 21 5.38 33.47 51.94
N LEU A 22 4.71 32.40 51.45
CA LEU A 22 3.39 32.31 50.78
C LEU A 22 3.31 32.99 49.39
N THR A 23 2.53 32.52 48.41
CA THR A 23 1.57 31.38 48.31
C THR A 23 1.63 30.78 46.90
N LEU A 24 1.33 29.48 46.73
CA LEU A 24 0.90 28.97 45.42
C LEU A 24 -0.55 29.42 45.16
N ALA A 25 -0.79 30.07 44.02
CA ALA A 25 -2.12 30.38 43.52
C ALA A 25 -2.34 29.66 42.19
N SER A 26 -3.26 28.69 42.16
CA SER A 26 -3.53 27.84 40.99
C SER A 26 -4.32 28.59 39.92
N GLY A 27 -3.62 29.18 38.95
CA GLY A 27 -4.23 29.81 37.76
C GLY A 27 -4.81 28.77 36.80
N LEU A 28 -6.07 28.36 37.03
CA LEU A 28 -6.76 27.42 36.16
C LEU A 28 -7.23 28.11 34.86
N LEU A 29 -6.37 28.14 33.85
CA LEU A 29 -6.74 28.59 32.51
C LEU A 29 -7.63 27.56 31.83
N LEU A 30 -8.95 27.74 31.97
CA LEU A 30 -9.95 27.04 31.18
C LEU A 30 -9.81 27.45 29.70
N ALA A 31 -9.12 26.64 28.91
CA ALA A 31 -9.16 26.75 27.46
C ALA A 31 -10.61 26.54 26.99
N PRO A 32 -11.15 27.40 26.09
CA PRO A 32 -12.50 27.22 25.57
C PRO A 32 -12.58 25.91 24.79
N SER A 33 -13.61 25.12 25.06
CA SER A 33 -13.90 23.93 24.27
C SER A 33 -14.24 24.34 22.83
N ALA A 34 -13.70 23.60 21.85
CA ALA A 34 -14.00 23.80 20.43
C ALA A 34 -14.76 22.58 19.83
N PRO A 35 -16.10 22.52 19.95
CA PRO A 35 -16.90 21.49 19.28
C PRO A 35 -17.95 22.12 18.35
N ALA A 36 -17.53 22.59 17.17
CA ALA A 36 -18.43 22.93 16.06
C ALA A 36 -17.68 22.98 14.72
N SER A 37 -16.81 23.97 14.54
CA SER A 37 -16.29 24.38 13.23
C SER A 37 -15.43 23.34 12.51
N ALA A 38 -14.79 22.42 13.23
CA ALA A 38 -14.01 21.34 12.63
C ALA A 38 -14.88 20.31 11.89
N VAL A 39 -16.14 20.14 12.29
CA VAL A 39 -17.06 19.17 11.64
C VAL A 39 -17.50 19.69 10.26
N ALA A 40 -17.71 21.00 10.13
CA ALA A 40 -18.18 21.63 8.89
C ALA A 40 -17.12 21.70 7.77
N LEU A 41 -15.84 21.47 8.07
CA LEU A 41 -14.77 21.40 7.07
C LEU A 41 -14.54 19.98 6.54
N ALA A 42 -15.16 18.95 7.15
CA ALA A 42 -14.98 17.55 6.74
C ALA A 42 -15.89 17.13 5.58
N ASP A 43 -17.04 17.78 5.36
CA ASP A 43 -18.02 17.40 4.34
C ASP A 43 -17.53 17.64 2.89
N ASP A 44 -16.67 18.64 2.65
CA ASP A 44 -16.07 18.93 1.33
C ASP A 44 -14.70 18.24 1.13
N ALA A 45 -14.10 17.68 2.19
CA ALA A 45 -12.75 17.10 2.17
C ALA A 45 -12.72 15.68 1.57
N VAL A 46 -12.96 15.56 0.26
CA VAL A 46 -12.85 14.30 -0.49
C VAL A 46 -11.44 13.71 -0.32
N GLN A 47 -11.29 12.60 0.41
CA GLN A 47 -9.99 12.04 0.78
C GLN A 47 -9.16 11.63 -0.47
N THR A 48 -8.14 12.41 -0.82
CA THR A 48 -7.55 12.40 -2.18
C THR A 48 -6.47 11.34 -2.44
N THR A 49 -6.23 10.35 -1.57
CA THR A 49 -5.15 9.34 -1.78
C THR A 49 -5.61 7.89 -1.96
N PRO A 50 -6.33 7.51 -3.03
CA PRO A 50 -6.56 6.11 -3.40
C PRO A 50 -5.29 5.44 -3.97
N THR A 51 -5.33 4.12 -4.17
CA THR A 51 -4.27 3.39 -4.89
C THR A 51 -4.08 3.96 -6.29
N THR A 52 -2.83 4.17 -6.69
CA THR A 52 -2.45 4.58 -8.05
C THR A 52 -1.66 3.47 -8.71
N SER A 53 -2.18 2.94 -9.82
CA SER A 53 -1.56 1.87 -10.59
C SER A 53 -1.28 2.35 -12.01
N PHE A 54 -0.09 2.09 -12.52
CA PHE A 54 0.39 2.55 -13.83
C PHE A 54 1.49 1.62 -14.36
N ARG A 55 1.81 1.67 -15.64
CA ARG A 55 2.89 0.88 -16.22
C ARG A 55 4.11 1.75 -16.50
N VAL A 56 5.25 1.36 -15.91
CA VAL A 56 6.53 2.06 -16.01
C VAL A 56 7.56 1.19 -16.74
N GLY A 57 8.40 1.81 -17.57
CA GLY A 57 9.48 1.11 -18.28
C GLY A 57 10.81 1.85 -18.32
N THR A 58 11.85 1.14 -18.72
CA THR A 58 13.15 1.69 -19.09
C THR A 58 13.62 1.10 -20.41
N PHE A 59 14.16 1.94 -21.29
CA PHE A 59 14.52 1.56 -22.65
C PHE A 59 15.68 2.43 -23.15
N ASN A 60 16.89 1.87 -23.26
CA ASN A 60 17.93 2.46 -24.08
C ASN A 60 17.48 2.33 -25.54
N VAL A 61 17.30 3.45 -26.23
CA VAL A 61 16.75 3.49 -27.59
C VAL A 61 17.83 3.41 -28.68
N LEU A 62 19.11 3.27 -28.30
CA LEU A 62 20.31 3.25 -29.14
C LEU A 62 20.45 4.54 -29.98
N GLY A 63 21.52 5.29 -29.75
CA GLY A 63 21.72 6.64 -30.28
C GLY A 63 21.61 6.76 -31.80
N ALA A 64 21.23 7.94 -32.28
CA ALA A 64 21.19 8.24 -33.71
C ALA A 64 22.61 8.19 -34.32
N ASP A 65 23.61 8.70 -33.60
CA ASP A 65 25.04 8.69 -33.98
C ASP A 65 25.60 7.28 -34.23
N HIS A 66 25.21 6.28 -33.43
CA HIS A 66 25.56 4.87 -33.65
C HIS A 66 25.18 4.38 -35.05
N THR A 67 24.12 4.94 -35.63
CA THR A 67 23.58 4.63 -36.96
C THR A 67 23.89 5.69 -38.03
N ALA A 68 24.58 6.78 -37.67
CA ALA A 68 24.98 7.84 -38.58
C ALA A 68 26.27 7.48 -39.35
N PRO A 69 26.66 8.24 -40.40
CA PRO A 69 27.94 8.06 -41.06
C PRO A 69 29.11 8.13 -40.07
N GLY A 70 29.89 7.04 -39.97
CA GLY A 70 30.97 6.88 -38.99
C GLY A 70 30.59 6.06 -37.74
N GLY A 71 29.29 5.84 -37.49
CA GLY A 71 28.79 5.04 -36.37
C GLY A 71 29.15 3.54 -36.44
N ASN A 72 29.03 2.87 -35.30
CA ASN A 72 29.41 1.45 -35.15
C ASN A 72 28.29 0.46 -35.55
N ARG A 73 27.03 0.90 -35.67
CA ARG A 73 25.87 0.08 -36.07
C ARG A 73 25.61 0.20 -37.58
N LYS A 74 26.63 -0.11 -38.39
CA LYS A 74 26.54 -0.06 -39.86
C LYS A 74 25.46 -1.00 -40.38
N GLY A 75 24.64 -0.53 -41.33
CA GLY A 75 23.54 -1.29 -41.92
C GLY A 75 22.27 -1.41 -41.05
N TRP A 76 22.23 -0.77 -39.88
CA TRP A 76 21.00 -0.61 -39.10
C TRP A 76 20.18 0.59 -39.62
N ASP A 77 18.87 0.55 -39.40
CA ASP A 77 17.99 1.69 -39.63
C ASP A 77 18.40 2.91 -38.79
N SER A 78 18.19 4.12 -39.31
CA SER A 78 18.52 5.36 -38.60
C SER A 78 17.75 5.50 -37.29
N GLY A 79 18.31 6.23 -36.32
CA GLY A 79 17.64 6.53 -35.04
C GLY A 79 16.22 7.10 -35.21
N VAL A 80 15.98 7.89 -36.26
CA VAL A 80 14.65 8.39 -36.64
C VAL A 80 13.70 7.23 -36.98
N VAL A 81 14.07 6.35 -37.92
CA VAL A 81 13.24 5.19 -38.32
C VAL A 81 13.04 4.19 -37.17
N ARG A 82 14.01 4.07 -36.26
CA ARG A 82 13.87 3.25 -35.05
C ARG A 82 12.95 3.91 -34.01
N MET A 83 12.84 5.25 -33.98
CA MET A 83 11.92 5.96 -33.08
C MET A 83 10.45 5.62 -33.35
N ASP A 84 10.05 5.51 -34.62
CA ASP A 84 8.72 5.04 -35.04
C ASP A 84 8.37 3.67 -34.42
N ARG A 85 9.36 2.77 -34.37
CA ARG A 85 9.21 1.43 -33.78
C ARG A 85 9.10 1.49 -32.26
N VAL A 86 9.87 2.36 -31.60
CA VAL A 86 9.73 2.60 -30.15
C VAL A 86 8.33 3.11 -29.82
N VAL A 87 7.80 4.13 -30.52
CA VAL A 87 6.44 4.65 -30.28
C VAL A 87 5.39 3.54 -30.44
N GLY A 88 5.54 2.69 -31.46
CA GLY A 88 4.72 1.48 -31.62
C GLY A 88 4.80 0.52 -30.42
N ILE A 89 6.01 0.28 -29.89
CA ILE A 89 6.22 -0.56 -28.69
C ILE A 89 5.59 0.08 -27.45
N LEU A 90 5.71 1.40 -27.23
CA LEU A 90 5.11 2.07 -26.06
C LEU A 90 3.58 1.93 -26.06
N ALA A 91 2.96 2.01 -27.24
CA ALA A 91 1.52 1.79 -27.41
C ALA A 91 1.14 0.30 -27.24
N GLU A 92 1.87 -0.63 -27.88
CA GLU A 92 1.65 -2.09 -27.76
C GLU A 92 1.85 -2.59 -26.32
N LYS A 93 2.67 -1.90 -25.53
CA LYS A 93 2.94 -2.20 -24.11
C LYS A 93 2.26 -1.25 -23.15
N GLU A 94 1.35 -0.39 -23.61
CA GLU A 94 0.52 0.51 -22.78
C GLU A 94 1.32 1.21 -21.66
N LEU A 95 2.49 1.79 -21.99
CA LEU A 95 3.32 2.47 -21.00
C LEU A 95 2.76 3.86 -20.66
N ASP A 96 2.80 4.22 -19.37
CA ASP A 96 2.37 5.52 -18.88
C ASP A 96 3.55 6.45 -18.57
N VAL A 97 4.69 5.87 -18.17
CA VAL A 97 5.97 6.56 -17.94
C VAL A 97 7.13 5.69 -18.44
N VAL A 98 8.14 6.28 -19.08
CA VAL A 98 9.33 5.57 -19.56
C VAL A 98 10.59 6.41 -19.36
N GLY A 99 11.66 5.79 -18.86
CA GLY A 99 13.01 6.34 -18.90
C GLY A 99 13.69 5.94 -20.21
N PHE A 100 14.06 6.92 -21.05
CA PHE A 100 14.85 6.70 -22.26
C PHE A 100 16.33 7.00 -22.04
N GLN A 101 17.20 6.13 -22.54
CA GLN A 101 18.65 6.36 -22.61
C GLN A 101 19.08 6.44 -24.08
N GLU A 102 20.13 7.20 -24.37
CA GLU A 102 20.60 7.52 -25.74
C GLU A 102 19.54 8.20 -26.65
N PHE A 103 18.55 8.86 -26.03
CA PHE A 103 17.47 9.59 -26.67
C PHE A 103 17.98 10.94 -27.22
N GLN A 104 18.72 10.89 -28.33
CA GLN A 104 19.39 12.04 -28.95
C GLN A 104 18.39 12.99 -29.65
N PRO A 105 18.75 14.26 -29.92
CA PRO A 105 17.81 15.25 -30.46
C PRO A 105 17.03 14.85 -31.74
N PRO A 106 17.59 14.10 -32.72
CA PRO A 106 16.80 13.62 -33.87
C PRO A 106 15.72 12.59 -33.48
N GLN A 107 15.98 11.77 -32.46
CA GLN A 107 15.03 10.84 -31.88
C GLN A 107 13.98 11.60 -31.05
N ALA A 108 14.39 12.56 -30.23
CA ALA A 108 13.47 13.41 -29.48
C ALA A 108 12.50 14.21 -30.38
N ALA A 109 13.00 14.76 -31.49
CA ALA A 109 12.18 15.43 -32.50
C ALA A 109 11.16 14.47 -33.12
N ARG A 110 11.63 13.31 -33.61
CA ARG A 110 10.76 12.30 -34.23
C ARG A 110 9.72 11.73 -33.26
N PHE A 111 10.09 11.54 -32.01
CA PHE A 111 9.16 11.15 -30.95
C PHE A 111 8.04 12.18 -30.81
N GLN A 112 8.41 13.46 -30.70
CA GLN A 112 7.47 14.57 -30.52
C GLN A 112 6.54 14.77 -31.73
N GLU A 113 7.03 14.54 -32.96
CA GLU A 113 6.21 14.50 -34.19
C GLU A 113 5.12 13.42 -34.12
N LEU A 114 5.49 12.21 -33.68
CA LEU A 114 4.62 11.02 -33.70
C LEU A 114 3.55 11.04 -32.61
N VAL A 115 3.88 11.54 -31.41
CA VAL A 115 2.99 11.51 -30.23
C VAL A 115 2.19 12.80 -30.04
N GLY A 116 2.64 13.91 -30.61
CA GLY A 116 2.03 15.23 -30.41
C GLY A 116 1.85 15.56 -28.93
N ALA A 117 0.67 16.09 -28.56
CA ALA A 117 0.36 16.45 -27.18
C ALA A 117 0.04 15.27 -26.25
N ALA A 118 -0.04 14.01 -26.75
CA ALA A 118 -0.40 12.84 -25.93
C ALA A 118 0.72 12.35 -25.00
N TRP A 119 1.96 12.77 -25.28
CA TRP A 119 3.11 12.55 -24.41
C TRP A 119 3.89 13.87 -24.23
N GLN A 120 4.56 13.99 -23.09
CA GLN A 120 5.59 14.99 -22.85
C GLN A 120 6.90 14.27 -22.52
N THR A 121 8.03 14.98 -22.67
CA THR A 121 9.36 14.49 -22.28
C THR A 121 10.14 15.59 -21.54
N TYR A 122 11.03 15.18 -20.63
CA TYR A 122 12.00 16.07 -20.00
C TYR A 122 13.38 15.40 -19.87
N PRO A 123 14.48 16.06 -20.32
CA PRO A 123 14.48 17.35 -21.00
C PRO A 123 13.91 17.25 -22.43
N GLY A 124 14.10 16.11 -23.11
CA GLY A 124 13.59 15.91 -24.47
C GLY A 124 14.18 16.92 -25.45
N LEU A 125 13.35 17.87 -25.90
CA LEU A 125 13.75 18.99 -26.74
C LEU A 125 14.14 20.25 -25.96
N ASP A 126 13.99 20.28 -24.63
CA ASP A 126 14.54 21.36 -23.79
C ASP A 126 16.07 21.30 -23.74
N THR A 127 16.69 22.19 -24.51
CA THR A 127 18.14 22.40 -24.56
C THR A 127 18.60 23.65 -23.80
N THR A 128 17.74 24.25 -22.96
CA THR A 128 18.04 25.50 -22.23
C THR A 128 19.27 25.37 -21.32
N ALA A 129 19.51 24.18 -20.76
CA ALA A 129 20.71 23.83 -20.01
C ALA A 129 21.61 22.83 -20.80
N GLY A 130 21.74 23.06 -22.12
CA GLY A 130 22.44 22.18 -23.07
C GLY A 130 21.61 20.95 -23.49
N PRO A 131 22.01 20.24 -24.56
CA PRO A 131 21.33 19.02 -24.99
C PRO A 131 21.47 17.90 -23.96
N SER A 132 20.43 17.06 -23.86
CA SER A 132 20.48 15.80 -23.12
C SER A 132 20.31 14.63 -24.08
N VAL A 133 20.90 13.48 -23.74
CA VAL A 133 20.63 12.18 -24.38
C VAL A 133 19.85 11.24 -23.46
N ASN A 134 19.38 11.73 -22.31
CA ASN A 134 18.60 10.99 -21.32
C ASN A 134 17.33 11.79 -21.02
N SER A 135 16.17 11.16 -21.14
CA SER A 135 14.87 11.81 -20.96
C SER A 135 13.89 10.90 -20.24
N ILE A 136 12.97 11.47 -19.46
CA ILE A 136 11.77 10.76 -18.99
C ILE A 136 10.62 11.20 -19.88
N GLY A 137 9.86 10.25 -20.42
CA GLY A 137 8.61 10.49 -21.15
C GLY A 137 7.41 10.02 -20.34
N TRP A 138 6.30 10.75 -20.39
CA TRP A 138 5.03 10.36 -19.74
C TRP A 138 3.82 10.72 -20.59
N ARG A 139 2.73 9.96 -20.39
CA ARG A 139 1.41 10.23 -20.96
C ARG A 139 0.73 11.42 -20.29
N THR A 140 0.29 12.39 -21.08
CA THR A 140 -0.34 13.63 -20.60
C THR A 140 -1.80 13.49 -20.21
N ASP A 141 -2.45 12.37 -20.56
CA ASP A 141 -3.80 12.02 -20.09
C ASP A 141 -3.80 11.23 -18.77
N VAL A 142 -2.62 10.79 -18.31
CA VAL A 142 -2.41 10.09 -17.03
C VAL A 142 -1.68 10.97 -16.02
N TRP A 143 -0.67 11.73 -16.47
CA TRP A 143 0.27 12.44 -15.61
C TRP A 143 0.42 13.93 -15.97
N GLN A 144 0.37 14.78 -14.93
CA GLN A 144 0.73 16.20 -14.99
C GLN A 144 2.14 16.40 -14.40
N LEU A 145 2.97 17.22 -15.04
CA LEU A 145 4.27 17.63 -14.50
C LEU A 145 4.10 18.70 -13.41
N LEU A 146 4.77 18.52 -12.26
CA LEU A 146 4.82 19.50 -11.17
C LEU A 146 6.21 20.13 -10.98
N GLU A 147 7.28 19.32 -11.05
CA GLU A 147 8.67 19.77 -10.91
C GLU A 147 9.58 18.99 -11.87
N ALA A 148 10.63 19.63 -12.39
CA ALA A 148 11.62 19.00 -13.26
C ALA A 148 13.02 19.55 -12.96
N ARG A 149 14.03 18.67 -12.85
CA ARG A 149 15.43 19.04 -12.60
C ARG A 149 16.40 18.00 -13.18
N THR A 150 17.66 18.36 -13.43
CA THR A 150 18.69 17.41 -13.91
C THR A 150 19.90 17.36 -12.98
N LEU A 151 20.39 16.16 -12.68
CA LEU A 151 21.61 15.94 -11.91
C LEU A 151 22.82 15.77 -12.86
N PRO A 152 24.00 16.33 -12.52
CA PRO A 152 25.23 16.18 -13.31
C PRO A 152 25.98 14.89 -12.94
N ILE A 153 25.45 13.73 -13.36
CA ILE A 153 26.04 12.42 -13.03
C ILE A 153 27.34 12.20 -13.82
N PRO A 154 28.46 11.77 -13.18
CA PRO A 154 29.70 11.44 -13.88
C PRO A 154 29.51 10.35 -14.95
N TYR A 155 29.99 10.64 -16.16
CA TYR A 155 29.93 9.74 -17.32
C TYR A 155 31.35 9.37 -17.76
N PHE A 156 31.59 9.20 -19.06
CA PHE A 156 32.96 8.96 -19.58
C PHE A 156 33.95 10.03 -19.09
N ASP A 157 35.15 9.60 -18.73
CA ASP A 157 36.26 10.46 -18.32
C ASP A 157 35.95 11.37 -17.10
N GLY A 158 34.89 11.05 -16.34
CA GLY A 158 34.38 11.85 -15.22
C GLY A 158 33.56 13.08 -15.65
N ALA A 159 33.36 13.31 -16.95
CA ALA A 159 32.59 14.43 -17.45
C ALA A 159 31.11 14.31 -17.05
N PRO A 160 30.45 15.38 -16.55
CA PRO A 160 29.07 15.30 -16.09
C PRO A 160 28.08 15.20 -17.25
N SER A 161 27.12 14.29 -17.13
CA SER A 161 25.98 14.13 -18.05
C SER A 161 24.67 14.40 -17.30
N ARG A 162 23.73 15.08 -17.97
CA ARG A 162 22.46 15.52 -17.36
C ARG A 162 21.46 14.37 -17.28
N MET A 163 21.17 13.92 -16.06
CA MET A 163 20.18 12.87 -15.76
C MET A 163 18.91 13.49 -15.18
N PRO A 164 17.74 13.35 -15.83
CA PRO A 164 16.50 13.98 -15.37
C PRO A 164 15.89 13.30 -14.13
N ALA A 165 15.33 14.15 -13.28
CA ALA A 165 14.32 13.82 -12.28
C ALA A 165 13.06 14.67 -12.54
N VAL A 166 11.87 14.07 -12.46
CA VAL A 166 10.57 14.77 -12.57
C VAL A 166 9.60 14.33 -11.47
N LEU A 167 8.85 15.27 -10.93
CA LEU A 167 7.71 15.03 -10.06
C LEU A 167 6.44 15.06 -10.91
N LEU A 168 5.77 13.92 -11.03
CA LEU A 168 4.52 13.80 -11.75
C LEU A 168 3.35 13.59 -10.78
N GLN A 169 2.19 14.17 -11.09
CA GLN A 169 0.93 13.93 -10.38
C GLN A 169 -0.05 13.16 -11.27
N ASN A 170 -0.62 12.08 -10.76
CA ASN A 170 -1.62 11.31 -11.50
C ASN A 170 -2.97 12.04 -11.47
N GLN A 171 -3.51 12.35 -12.65
CA GLN A 171 -4.72 13.17 -12.78
C GLN A 171 -6.00 12.48 -12.28
N SER A 172 -6.01 11.14 -12.19
CA SER A 172 -7.18 10.37 -11.74
C SER A 172 -7.20 10.08 -10.24
N THR A 173 -6.08 10.27 -9.55
CA THR A 173 -5.91 9.91 -8.13
C THR A 173 -5.23 10.98 -7.28
N GLY A 174 -4.76 12.10 -7.84
CA GLY A 174 -4.03 13.14 -7.10
C GLY A 174 -2.63 12.72 -6.60
N ARG A 175 -2.27 11.44 -6.68
CA ARG A 175 -1.00 10.91 -6.14
C ARG A 175 0.20 11.47 -6.91
N ARG A 176 1.16 11.99 -6.15
CA ARG A 176 2.47 12.44 -6.65
C ARG A 176 3.48 11.29 -6.65
N VAL A 177 4.37 11.23 -7.63
CA VAL A 177 5.49 10.27 -7.73
C VAL A 177 6.70 10.96 -8.35
N TRP A 178 7.88 10.78 -7.75
CA TRP A 178 9.16 11.18 -8.33
C TRP A 178 9.71 10.08 -9.23
N PHE A 179 10.11 10.45 -10.44
CA PHE A 179 10.81 9.59 -11.39
C PHE A 179 12.21 10.14 -11.66
N PHE A 180 13.23 9.28 -11.61
CA PHE A 180 14.60 9.57 -12.03
C PHE A 180 15.03 8.60 -13.13
N ASN A 181 15.86 9.07 -14.06
CA ASN A 181 16.40 8.25 -15.14
C ASN A 181 17.87 8.58 -15.38
N SER A 182 18.75 7.57 -15.39
CA SER A 182 20.16 7.73 -15.70
C SER A 182 20.66 6.76 -16.78
N HIS A 183 21.69 7.17 -17.50
CA HIS A 183 22.55 6.27 -18.27
C HIS A 183 23.96 6.38 -17.69
N ASN A 184 24.42 5.35 -16.97
CA ASN A 184 25.74 5.33 -16.36
C ASN A 184 26.78 4.75 -17.34
N PRO A 185 28.06 5.15 -17.27
CA PRO A 185 29.03 4.84 -18.32
C PRO A 185 29.44 3.35 -18.34
N ALA A 186 29.36 2.72 -19.51
CA ALA A 186 29.96 1.42 -19.80
C ALA A 186 31.50 1.50 -19.84
N ASP A 187 32.20 0.36 -19.78
CA ASP A 187 33.67 0.31 -19.84
C ASP A 187 34.25 0.45 -21.27
N VAL A 188 33.44 0.93 -22.23
CA VAL A 188 33.80 1.07 -23.67
C VAL A 188 34.83 2.15 -23.98
N ARG A 189 35.19 2.98 -22.99
CA ARG A 189 36.32 3.94 -23.06
C ARG A 189 37.42 3.62 -22.04
N GLY A 190 37.46 2.39 -21.54
CA GLY A 190 38.28 1.98 -20.39
C GLY A 190 37.48 1.93 -19.09
N PRO A 191 38.11 1.57 -17.96
CA PRO A 191 37.41 1.29 -16.70
C PRO A 191 36.65 2.51 -16.15
N ALA A 192 35.32 2.42 -16.13
CA ALA A 192 34.41 3.49 -15.74
C ALA A 192 33.70 3.24 -14.40
N GLN A 193 34.01 2.14 -13.69
CA GLN A 193 33.35 1.77 -12.42
C GLN A 193 33.37 2.90 -11.36
N GLN A 194 34.46 3.65 -11.26
CA GLN A 194 34.57 4.78 -10.33
C GLN A 194 33.54 5.90 -10.62
N TRP A 195 33.16 6.09 -11.89
CA TRP A 195 32.13 7.03 -12.32
C TRP A 195 30.73 6.45 -12.10
N ARG A 196 30.56 5.13 -12.32
CA ARG A 196 29.34 4.40 -11.96
C ARG A 196 29.05 4.51 -10.46
N ASP A 197 30.01 4.17 -9.61
CA ASP A 197 29.91 4.24 -8.14
C ASP A 197 29.58 5.66 -7.65
N ALA A 198 30.21 6.70 -8.22
CA ALA A 198 29.90 8.09 -7.90
C ALA A 198 28.45 8.46 -8.30
N GLY A 199 28.00 8.00 -9.48
CA GLY A 199 26.61 8.15 -9.91
C GLY A 199 25.62 7.40 -9.01
N PHE A 200 25.97 6.22 -8.51
CA PHE A 200 25.15 5.44 -7.56
C PHE A 200 24.99 6.19 -6.24
N ALA A 201 26.07 6.81 -5.73
CA ALA A 201 26.02 7.65 -4.54
C ALA A 201 25.14 8.90 -4.74
N MET A 202 25.18 9.53 -5.91
CA MET A 202 24.31 10.66 -6.25
C MET A 202 22.84 10.26 -6.41
N GLU A 203 22.55 9.11 -7.01
CA GLU A 203 21.19 8.55 -7.09
C GLU A 203 20.63 8.21 -5.69
N ALA A 204 21.46 7.64 -4.82
CA ALA A 204 21.06 7.33 -3.45
C ALA A 204 20.84 8.60 -2.60
N ALA A 205 21.69 9.62 -2.77
CA ALA A 205 21.51 10.92 -2.15
C ALA A 205 20.20 11.61 -2.61
N LEU A 206 19.90 11.56 -3.92
CA LEU A 206 18.66 12.07 -4.49
C LEU A 206 17.42 11.41 -3.88
N ALA A 207 17.39 10.07 -3.81
CA ALA A 207 16.28 9.33 -3.22
C ALA A 207 16.07 9.67 -1.73
N ASN A 208 17.17 9.89 -1.00
CA ASN A 208 17.14 10.24 0.42
C ASN A 208 16.72 11.70 0.67
N GLU A 209 17.17 12.66 -0.15
CA GLU A 209 16.68 14.05 -0.17
C GLU A 209 15.17 14.07 -0.41
N LEU A 210 14.72 13.45 -1.50
CA LEU A 210 13.31 13.50 -1.93
C LEU A 210 12.37 12.81 -0.92
N ARG A 211 12.80 11.76 -0.22
CA ARG A 211 12.02 11.16 0.89
C ARG A 211 11.76 12.14 2.04
N VAL A 212 12.71 13.03 2.34
CA VAL A 212 12.59 14.02 3.42
C VAL A 212 11.77 15.23 2.96
N THR A 213 11.99 15.71 1.73
CA THR A 213 11.30 16.90 1.19
C THR A 213 9.89 16.61 0.69
N TYR A 214 9.62 15.39 0.21
CA TYR A 214 8.34 14.96 -0.38
C TYR A 214 7.88 13.61 0.19
N PRO A 215 7.57 13.51 1.50
CA PRO A 215 7.26 12.23 2.16
C PRO A 215 5.99 11.52 1.66
N ASP A 216 5.10 12.22 0.93
CA ASP A 216 3.92 11.66 0.27
C ASP A 216 4.17 11.14 -1.17
N ALA A 217 5.32 11.49 -1.77
CA ALA A 217 5.67 11.19 -3.16
C ALA A 217 6.81 10.14 -3.21
N PRO A 218 6.51 8.85 -3.44
CA PRO A 218 7.54 7.83 -3.59
C PRO A 218 8.47 8.11 -4.77
N PHE A 219 9.66 7.50 -4.74
CA PHE A 219 10.70 7.65 -5.75
C PHE A 219 10.88 6.37 -6.56
N ILE A 220 10.94 6.50 -7.89
CA ILE A 220 11.22 5.44 -8.85
C ILE A 220 12.46 5.83 -9.66
N SER A 221 13.44 4.94 -9.72
CA SER A 221 14.65 5.10 -10.55
C SER A 221 14.62 4.13 -11.71
N LEU A 222 14.95 4.65 -12.88
CA LEU A 222 14.95 3.99 -14.18
C LEU A 222 16.36 4.10 -14.80
N GLY A 223 16.65 3.25 -15.77
CA GLY A 223 17.74 3.47 -16.72
C GLY A 223 18.78 2.37 -16.81
N ASP A 224 19.60 2.44 -17.87
CA ASP A 224 20.79 1.62 -18.04
C ASP A 224 21.90 2.10 -17.09
N LYS A 225 22.16 1.28 -16.07
CA LYS A 225 23.18 1.53 -15.04
C LYS A 225 24.55 0.96 -15.45
N ASN A 226 24.64 0.25 -16.57
CA ASN A 226 25.84 -0.48 -17.03
C ASN A 226 26.52 -1.35 -15.96
N ASP A 227 25.72 -1.84 -15.01
CA ASP A 227 26.14 -2.58 -13.82
C ASP A 227 24.95 -3.43 -13.32
N ARG A 228 25.25 -4.48 -12.56
CA ARG A 228 24.31 -5.50 -12.10
C ARG A 228 24.25 -5.50 -10.57
N ASP A 229 24.85 -6.51 -9.97
CA ASP A 229 24.92 -6.81 -8.54
C ASP A 229 25.51 -5.65 -7.73
N ARG A 230 26.51 -4.93 -8.26
CA ARG A 230 27.17 -3.82 -7.56
C ARG A 230 26.32 -2.55 -7.56
N TYR A 231 25.62 -2.23 -8.65
CA TYR A 231 24.57 -1.19 -8.60
C TYR A 231 23.53 -1.50 -7.53
N TYR A 232 22.92 -2.70 -7.60
CA TYR A 232 21.84 -3.07 -6.68
C TYR A 232 22.30 -3.02 -5.22
N CYS A 233 23.44 -3.63 -4.88
CA CYS A 233 23.94 -3.65 -3.50
C CYS A 233 24.55 -2.31 -3.04
N SER A 234 24.82 -1.36 -3.93
CA SER A 234 25.22 0.01 -3.55
C SER A 234 24.01 0.91 -3.30
N VAL A 235 22.98 0.84 -4.13
CA VAL A 235 21.83 1.76 -4.08
C VAL A 235 20.70 1.24 -3.19
N ALA A 236 20.31 -0.04 -3.30
CA ALA A 236 19.16 -0.59 -2.57
C ALA A 236 19.23 -0.40 -1.04
N PRO A 237 20.33 -0.73 -0.33
CA PRO A 237 20.42 -0.49 1.12
C PRO A 237 20.60 0.99 1.47
N THR A 238 21.40 1.73 0.70
CA THR A 238 21.75 3.14 0.98
C THR A 238 20.57 4.09 0.80
N ALA A 239 19.63 3.73 -0.09
CA ALA A 239 18.49 4.55 -0.47
C ALA A 239 17.12 3.92 -0.14
N ASP A 240 17.09 2.82 0.63
CA ASP A 240 15.87 2.08 0.99
C ASP A 240 14.97 1.75 -0.23
N LEU A 241 15.59 1.20 -1.28
CA LEU A 241 14.92 0.82 -2.53
C LEU A 241 14.87 -0.71 -2.70
N TRP A 242 13.97 -1.16 -3.58
CA TRP A 242 13.95 -2.53 -4.12
C TRP A 242 13.73 -2.52 -5.65
N SER A 243 14.00 -3.63 -6.33
CA SER A 243 13.80 -3.73 -7.78
C SER A 243 12.47 -4.38 -8.14
N ALA A 244 11.86 -3.94 -9.24
CA ALA A 244 10.78 -4.66 -9.91
C ALA A 244 11.17 -6.09 -10.33
N SER A 245 12.47 -6.37 -10.48
CA SER A 245 13.03 -7.69 -10.79
C SER A 245 13.30 -8.58 -9.56
N GLY A 246 13.06 -8.06 -8.35
CA GLY A 246 13.25 -8.77 -7.07
C GLY A 246 14.57 -8.46 -6.37
N GLY A 247 15.10 -9.45 -5.64
CA GLY A 247 16.24 -9.29 -4.74
C GLY A 247 15.85 -8.74 -3.37
N TYR A 248 16.79 -8.73 -2.42
CA TYR A 248 16.60 -8.15 -1.08
C TYR A 248 17.87 -7.58 -0.47
N THR A 249 17.68 -6.76 0.56
CA THR A 249 18.70 -6.40 1.54
C THR A 249 18.07 -6.18 2.91
N ASP A 250 18.78 -6.54 3.97
CA ASP A 250 18.37 -6.43 5.38
C ASP A 250 19.39 -5.64 6.24
N GLY A 251 20.24 -4.84 5.60
CA GLY A 251 21.28 -4.03 6.26
C GLY A 251 22.56 -4.79 6.64
N ALA A 252 22.49 -6.13 6.79
CA ALA A 252 23.66 -6.99 6.94
C ALA A 252 23.97 -7.78 5.65
N THR A 253 22.93 -8.10 4.89
CA THR A 253 22.96 -8.92 3.67
C THR A 253 22.51 -8.09 2.46
N CYS A 254 23.08 -8.39 1.29
CA CYS A 254 22.49 -8.03 0.01
C CYS A 254 22.40 -9.29 -0.87
N SER A 255 21.26 -9.49 -1.52
CA SER A 255 21.05 -10.55 -2.50
C SER A 255 20.40 -9.96 -3.75
N PRO A 256 21.18 -9.68 -4.81
CA PRO A 256 20.66 -9.09 -6.04
C PRO A 256 19.75 -10.07 -6.80
N PRO A 257 18.81 -9.56 -7.62
CA PRO A 257 17.93 -10.40 -8.43
C PRO A 257 18.70 -11.21 -9.48
N LYS A 258 18.33 -12.49 -9.60
CA LYS A 258 18.96 -13.42 -10.55
C LYS A 258 18.58 -13.07 -11.98
N GLY A 259 19.58 -12.86 -12.84
CA GLY A 259 19.39 -12.60 -14.27
C GLY A 259 20.28 -11.51 -14.86
N GLY A 260 20.86 -10.64 -14.02
CA GLY A 260 21.92 -9.72 -14.44
C GLY A 260 21.52 -8.71 -15.52
N ALA A 261 20.34 -8.10 -15.40
CA ALA A 261 19.99 -6.92 -16.18
C ALA A 261 20.95 -5.75 -15.82
N ILE A 262 21.24 -4.89 -16.80
CA ILE A 262 21.97 -3.63 -16.60
C ILE A 262 21.03 -2.42 -16.65
N ASP A 263 19.88 -2.57 -17.29
CA ASP A 263 18.74 -1.68 -17.23
C ASP A 263 17.88 -2.02 -16.00
N TRP A 264 17.60 -1.02 -15.16
CA TRP A 264 16.92 -1.22 -13.88
C TRP A 264 15.60 -0.46 -13.78
N ILE A 265 14.67 -1.07 -13.05
CA ILE A 265 13.49 -0.40 -12.47
C ILE A 265 13.58 -0.63 -10.97
N MET A 266 13.86 0.45 -10.24
CA MET A 266 13.94 0.50 -8.78
C MET A 266 12.82 1.40 -8.24
N GLY A 267 12.34 1.13 -7.03
CA GLY A 267 11.41 2.00 -6.32
C GLY A 267 11.65 1.99 -4.82
N THR A 268 11.19 3.03 -4.12
CA THR A 268 11.10 3.01 -2.65
C THR A 268 10.15 1.90 -2.20
N LYS A 269 10.30 1.40 -0.96
CA LYS A 269 9.51 0.25 -0.46
C LYS A 269 7.99 0.45 -0.39
N ASN A 270 7.50 1.67 -0.59
CA ASN A 270 6.08 2.01 -0.79
C ASN A 270 5.63 2.03 -2.27
N VAL A 271 6.49 1.64 -3.22
CA VAL A 271 6.15 1.34 -4.62
C VAL A 271 6.17 -0.17 -4.81
N PHE A 272 5.00 -0.78 -5.01
CA PHE A 272 4.90 -2.22 -5.21
C PHE A 272 4.84 -2.53 -6.70
N PHE A 273 5.68 -3.44 -7.17
CA PHE A 273 5.64 -3.87 -8.57
C PHE A 273 4.75 -5.11 -8.73
N ASN A 274 4.25 -5.33 -9.95
CA ASN A 274 3.76 -6.62 -10.43
C ASN A 274 3.97 -6.73 -11.95
N GLY A 275 4.11 -7.95 -12.46
CA GLY A 275 4.24 -8.17 -13.91
C GLY A 275 5.52 -7.59 -14.54
N TYR A 276 6.66 -7.71 -13.87
CA TYR A 276 7.96 -7.34 -14.45
C TYR A 276 8.28 -8.20 -15.68
N THR A 277 8.64 -7.54 -16.79
CA THR A 277 8.82 -8.15 -18.11
C THR A 277 10.09 -7.63 -18.78
N ARG A 278 10.95 -8.54 -19.26
CA ARG A 278 12.01 -8.24 -20.23
C ARG A 278 11.47 -8.50 -21.64
N PHE A 279 11.08 -7.46 -22.37
CA PHE A 279 10.54 -7.58 -23.71
C PHE A 279 11.67 -7.55 -24.76
N TRP A 280 11.95 -8.72 -25.34
CA TRP A 280 12.95 -8.91 -26.37
C TRP A 280 12.43 -9.86 -27.44
N ASN A 281 12.37 -9.39 -28.68
CA ASN A 281 11.99 -10.15 -29.87
C ASN A 281 12.66 -9.51 -31.10
N ASP A 282 12.47 -10.11 -32.27
CA ASP A 282 12.97 -9.62 -33.56
C ASP A 282 12.64 -8.16 -33.88
N TYR A 283 11.52 -7.62 -33.37
CA TYR A 283 11.12 -6.24 -33.60
C TYR A 283 11.92 -5.29 -32.69
N VAL A 284 12.06 -5.62 -31.41
CA VAL A 284 12.92 -4.88 -30.46
C VAL A 284 14.38 -4.94 -30.89
N ALA A 285 14.88 -6.11 -31.33
CA ALA A 285 16.26 -6.31 -31.78
C ALA A 285 16.61 -5.58 -33.10
N ARG A 286 15.60 -5.09 -33.85
CA ARG A 286 15.76 -4.15 -34.98
C ARG A 286 15.53 -2.69 -34.59
N THR A 287 15.26 -2.41 -33.32
CA THR A 287 14.90 -1.08 -32.80
C THR A 287 15.97 -0.55 -31.85
N SER A 288 16.50 -1.42 -31.00
CA SER A 288 17.63 -1.18 -30.10
C SER A 288 18.44 -2.47 -29.92
N ASP A 289 19.66 -2.34 -29.43
CA ASP A 289 20.47 -3.44 -28.90
C ASP A 289 20.10 -3.79 -27.44
N HIS A 290 19.40 -2.90 -26.74
CA HIS A 290 18.80 -3.14 -25.43
C HIS A 290 17.33 -3.59 -25.53
N PRO A 291 16.87 -4.49 -24.66
CA PRO A 291 15.46 -4.81 -24.52
C PRO A 291 14.69 -3.71 -23.79
N LEU A 292 13.39 -3.60 -24.06
CA LEU A 292 12.51 -2.85 -23.17
C LEU A 292 12.29 -3.66 -21.89
N TYR A 293 12.56 -3.07 -20.73
CA TYR A 293 12.08 -3.59 -19.45
C TYR A 293 10.87 -2.77 -18.99
N TYR A 294 9.83 -3.44 -18.50
CA TYR A 294 8.68 -2.76 -17.90
C TYR A 294 8.07 -3.55 -16.73
N ALA A 295 7.32 -2.84 -15.89
CA ALA A 295 6.50 -3.41 -14.82
C ALA A 295 5.24 -2.57 -14.59
N ASN A 296 4.19 -3.17 -14.05
CA ASN A 296 3.10 -2.40 -13.44
C ASN A 296 3.57 -1.94 -12.05
N ALA A 297 3.63 -0.64 -11.81
CA ALA A 297 3.87 -0.06 -10.49
C ALA A 297 2.52 0.23 -9.81
N VAL A 298 2.49 0.07 -8.48
CA VAL A 298 1.33 0.28 -7.63
C VAL A 298 1.78 1.06 -6.40
N VAL A 299 1.34 2.31 -6.29
CA VAL A 299 1.49 3.12 -5.09
C VAL A 299 0.20 2.95 -4.27
N PRO A 300 0.26 2.42 -3.03
CA PRO A 300 -0.90 2.22 -2.17
C PRO A 300 -1.69 3.50 -1.86
N ALA A 301 -2.91 3.34 -1.37
CA ALA A 301 -3.63 4.44 -0.73
C ALA A 301 -2.90 4.91 0.54
N GLY A 302 -3.06 6.18 0.88
CA GLY A 302 -2.48 6.75 2.10
C GLY A 302 -3.11 6.17 3.36
N ALA A 303 -2.34 6.13 4.46
CA ALA A 303 -2.81 5.85 5.80
C ALA A 303 -2.02 6.69 6.82
N PRO A 304 -2.53 6.87 8.06
CA PRO A 304 -1.79 7.56 9.11
C PRO A 304 -0.45 6.84 9.40
N PRO A 305 0.69 7.55 9.48
CA PRO A 305 2.03 6.94 9.56
C PRO A 305 2.35 6.29 10.91
N ALA A 306 1.38 6.23 11.83
CA ALA A 306 1.51 5.65 13.17
C ALA A 306 0.84 4.27 13.29
N ILE A 307 0.57 3.57 12.17
CA ILE A 307 -0.08 2.24 12.18
C ILE A 307 0.93 1.16 11.76
N ASP A 308 1.55 0.52 12.75
CA ASP A 308 2.42 -0.65 12.55
C ASP A 308 1.63 -1.98 12.64
N HIS A 309 0.40 -1.93 13.17
CA HIS A 309 -0.36 -3.10 13.57
C HIS A 309 -1.84 -3.02 13.18
N VAL A 310 -2.41 -4.14 12.74
CA VAL A 310 -3.84 -4.30 12.45
C VAL A 310 -4.37 -5.58 13.08
N VAL A 311 -5.44 -5.46 13.86
CA VAL A 311 -6.14 -6.57 14.52
C VAL A 311 -7.59 -6.61 14.03
N VAL A 312 -7.96 -7.63 13.28
CA VAL A 312 -9.31 -7.82 12.74
C VAL A 312 -10.07 -8.88 13.54
N VAL A 313 -11.24 -8.52 14.07
CA VAL A 313 -12.13 -9.41 14.82
C VAL A 313 -13.37 -9.73 13.99
N ALA A 314 -13.40 -10.95 13.46
CA ALA A 314 -14.48 -11.50 12.66
C ALA A 314 -15.49 -12.22 13.58
N VAL A 315 -16.74 -11.75 13.63
CA VAL A 315 -17.78 -12.30 14.52
C VAL A 315 -18.93 -12.85 13.67
N PRO A 316 -18.85 -14.10 13.17
CA PRO A 316 -19.94 -14.69 12.40
C PRO A 316 -21.19 -14.82 13.27
N GLY A 317 -22.35 -14.59 12.67
CA GLY A 317 -23.64 -14.55 13.35
C GLY A 317 -24.00 -13.21 14.01
N LEU A 318 -23.13 -12.19 13.97
CA LEU A 318 -23.40 -10.87 14.54
C LEU A 318 -24.26 -10.03 13.57
N THR A 319 -25.46 -9.64 14.00
CA THR A 319 -26.39 -8.84 13.19
C THR A 319 -26.38 -7.37 13.60
N SER A 320 -26.65 -6.45 12.67
CA SER A 320 -26.85 -5.04 13.06
C SER A 320 -28.13 -4.84 13.90
N THR A 321 -29.08 -5.76 13.82
CA THR A 321 -30.34 -5.67 14.57
C THR A 321 -30.12 -5.92 16.06
N VAL A 322 -29.34 -6.94 16.45
CA VAL A 322 -29.08 -7.20 17.88
C VAL A 322 -28.21 -6.13 18.53
N VAL A 323 -27.19 -5.60 17.84
CA VAL A 323 -26.31 -4.57 18.44
C VAL A 323 -27.00 -3.22 18.59
N ARG A 324 -27.91 -2.84 17.68
CA ARG A 324 -28.81 -1.70 17.88
C ARG A 324 -29.71 -1.87 19.10
N GLY A 325 -30.24 -3.08 19.32
CA GLY A 325 -31.08 -3.38 20.49
C GLY A 325 -30.32 -3.47 21.82
N LEU A 326 -29.00 -3.74 21.79
CA LEU A 326 -28.14 -3.75 22.97
C LEU A 326 -27.57 -2.38 23.32
N GLY A 327 -27.41 -1.49 22.33
CA GLY A 327 -27.04 -0.09 22.52
C GLY A 327 -25.86 0.13 23.48
N THR A 328 -26.08 0.99 24.48
CA THR A 328 -25.10 1.36 25.51
C THR A 328 -24.95 0.34 26.64
N ASP A 329 -25.81 -0.68 26.76
CA ASP A 329 -25.72 -1.70 27.82
C ASP A 329 -24.43 -2.55 27.76
N VAL A 330 -23.67 -2.43 26.67
CA VAL A 330 -22.44 -3.16 26.42
C VAL A 330 -21.32 -2.13 26.29
N ALA A 331 -20.62 -1.88 27.39
CA ALA A 331 -19.64 -0.79 27.48
C ALA A 331 -18.55 -0.80 26.38
N GLU A 332 -18.10 -1.97 25.93
CA GLU A 332 -17.14 -2.05 24.81
C GLU A 332 -17.77 -1.73 23.44
N LEU A 333 -19.06 -1.99 23.24
CA LEU A 333 -19.81 -1.57 22.05
C LEU A 333 -19.99 -0.04 22.06
N ALA A 334 -20.34 0.55 23.20
CA ALA A 334 -20.40 2.00 23.37
C ALA A 334 -19.02 2.65 23.06
N ARG A 335 -17.93 2.10 23.61
CA ARG A 335 -16.56 2.58 23.35
C ARG A 335 -16.12 2.41 21.89
N LEU A 336 -16.55 1.36 21.19
CA LEU A 336 -16.27 1.19 19.76
C LEU A 336 -16.97 2.23 18.87
N VAL A 337 -18.14 2.74 19.30
CA VAL A 337 -18.86 3.83 18.62
C VAL A 337 -18.27 5.18 19.00
N GLN A 338 -17.97 5.41 20.28
CA GLN A 338 -17.46 6.70 20.78
C GLN A 338 -16.00 6.99 20.34
N ASN A 339 -15.14 5.97 20.31
CA ASN A 339 -13.70 6.13 20.09
C ASN A 339 -13.26 5.67 18.67
N GLY A 340 -14.15 5.71 17.69
CA GLY A 340 -13.83 5.30 16.32
C GLY A 340 -14.91 5.58 15.30
N ALA A 341 -14.70 5.08 14.09
CA ALA A 341 -15.65 5.12 12.99
C ALA A 341 -16.48 3.83 12.96
N SER A 342 -17.78 3.93 12.72
CA SER A 342 -18.66 2.74 12.72
C SER A 342 -19.75 2.79 11.67
N THR A 343 -20.35 1.65 11.34
CA THR A 343 -21.67 1.67 10.70
C THR A 343 -22.45 0.41 11.01
N ASN A 344 -23.77 0.57 11.12
CA ASN A 344 -24.71 -0.54 11.19
C ASN A 344 -25.22 -0.97 9.80
N GLN A 345 -24.70 -0.38 8.72
CA GLN A 345 -25.19 -0.56 7.34
C GLN A 345 -24.20 -1.26 6.39
N ALA A 346 -23.14 -1.88 6.88
CA ALA A 346 -22.28 -2.73 6.06
C ALA A 346 -23.02 -3.97 5.53
N ARG A 347 -22.45 -4.64 4.52
CA ARG A 347 -23.03 -5.80 3.86
C ARG A 347 -22.06 -6.98 3.72
N THR A 348 -22.61 -8.19 3.71
CA THR A 348 -21.90 -9.37 3.21
C THR A 348 -21.61 -9.24 1.70
N ALA A 349 -20.82 -10.17 1.16
CA ALA A 349 -20.87 -10.49 -0.27
C ALA A 349 -22.33 -10.74 -0.71
N THR A 350 -22.67 -10.37 -1.94
CA THR A 350 -24.06 -10.51 -2.44
C THR A 350 -24.43 -11.96 -2.73
N GLU A 351 -23.48 -12.81 -3.16
CA GLU A 351 -23.81 -14.19 -3.55
C GLU A 351 -23.87 -15.18 -2.39
N SER A 352 -23.36 -14.82 -1.20
CA SER A 352 -23.44 -15.65 -0.01
C SER A 352 -23.31 -14.81 1.25
N THR A 353 -24.24 -14.99 2.18
CA THR A 353 -24.15 -14.44 3.55
C THR A 353 -23.39 -15.36 4.51
N GLY A 354 -22.97 -16.54 4.05
CA GLY A 354 -22.33 -17.56 4.88
C GLY A 354 -20.96 -17.14 5.42
N PRO A 355 -20.53 -17.66 6.58
CA PRO A 355 -19.35 -17.18 7.29
C PRO A 355 -18.05 -17.50 6.56
N ASP A 356 -17.90 -18.70 5.99
CA ASP A 356 -16.70 -19.08 5.24
C ASP A 356 -16.52 -18.29 3.94
N ALA A 357 -17.63 -17.93 3.28
CA ALA A 357 -17.58 -17.03 2.14
C ALA A 357 -17.07 -15.65 2.56
N ASN A 358 -17.72 -15.03 3.55
CA ASN A 358 -17.43 -13.66 3.96
C ASN A 358 -16.07 -13.50 4.65
N LEU A 359 -15.58 -14.53 5.36
CA LEU A 359 -14.22 -14.54 5.88
C LEU A 359 -13.18 -14.58 4.74
N VAL A 360 -13.40 -15.38 3.69
CA VAL A 360 -12.48 -15.38 2.54
C VAL A 360 -12.62 -14.10 1.72
N SER A 361 -13.80 -13.49 1.62
CA SER A 361 -13.97 -12.15 1.02
C SER A 361 -13.17 -11.09 1.78
N LEU A 362 -13.27 -11.04 3.12
CA LEU A 362 -12.49 -10.16 3.99
C LEU A 362 -10.99 -10.34 3.81
N LEU A 363 -10.53 -11.59 3.69
CA LEU A 363 -9.11 -11.90 3.56
C LEU A 363 -8.54 -11.63 2.16
N SER A 364 -9.35 -11.52 1.11
CA SER A 364 -8.87 -11.46 -0.29
C SER A 364 -9.37 -10.27 -1.11
N GLY A 365 -10.31 -9.48 -0.59
CA GLY A 365 -11.00 -8.42 -1.35
C GLY A 365 -11.88 -8.97 -2.49
N ARG A 366 -12.10 -10.28 -2.56
CA ARG A 366 -12.82 -10.92 -3.67
C ARG A 366 -14.27 -11.23 -3.33
N ARG A 367 -15.13 -11.12 -4.34
CA ARG A 367 -16.49 -11.69 -4.34
C ARG A 367 -16.48 -13.22 -4.34
N VAL A 368 -17.65 -13.84 -4.20
CA VAL A 368 -17.73 -15.29 -4.00
C VAL A 368 -17.60 -16.07 -5.31
N PHE A 369 -18.29 -15.69 -6.39
CA PHE A 369 -18.36 -16.54 -7.58
C PHE A 369 -17.07 -16.52 -8.41
N ALA A 370 -16.36 -17.66 -8.47
CA ALA A 370 -15.10 -17.84 -9.19
C ALA A 370 -15.18 -17.46 -10.68
N LYS A 371 -16.26 -17.85 -11.38
CA LYS A 371 -16.54 -17.45 -12.78
C LYS A 371 -16.77 -15.94 -12.99
N ARG A 372 -16.64 -15.12 -11.94
CA ARG A 372 -16.69 -13.65 -11.96
C ARG A 372 -15.47 -13.02 -11.24
N GLY A 373 -14.34 -13.74 -11.18
CA GLY A 373 -13.10 -13.31 -10.50
C GLY A 373 -13.03 -13.66 -9.01
N GLY A 374 -14.08 -14.27 -8.46
CA GLY A 374 -14.21 -14.56 -7.03
C GLY A 374 -13.36 -15.70 -6.48
N HIS A 375 -13.43 -15.91 -5.17
CA HIS A 375 -12.65 -16.91 -4.43
C HIS A 375 -13.30 -18.31 -4.35
N GLY A 376 -14.51 -18.49 -4.87
CA GLY A 376 -15.23 -19.77 -4.95
C GLY A 376 -15.85 -20.28 -3.64
N VAL A 377 -15.15 -20.13 -2.51
CA VAL A 377 -15.56 -20.65 -1.19
C VAL A 377 -16.98 -20.21 -0.81
N GLY A 378 -17.85 -21.17 -0.49
CA GLY A 378 -19.24 -20.90 -0.11
C GLY A 378 -20.21 -20.69 -1.29
N SER A 379 -19.79 -20.95 -2.52
CA SER A 379 -20.69 -21.15 -3.68
C SER A 379 -21.37 -22.53 -3.70
N THR A 380 -20.87 -23.48 -2.90
CA THR A 380 -21.48 -24.80 -2.66
C THR A 380 -21.55 -25.08 -1.17
N LYS A 381 -22.29 -26.14 -0.76
CA LYS A 381 -22.45 -26.53 0.66
C LYS A 381 -21.19 -27.16 1.28
N THR A 382 -20.30 -27.72 0.46
CA THR A 382 -19.13 -28.49 0.92
C THR A 382 -17.89 -27.62 0.87
N LEU A 383 -17.11 -27.58 1.94
CA LEU A 383 -15.86 -26.82 1.94
C LEU A 383 -14.81 -27.47 0.99
N PRO A 384 -14.11 -26.68 0.18
CA PRO A 384 -13.11 -27.18 -0.76
C PRO A 384 -11.83 -27.65 -0.06
N ALA A 385 -10.94 -28.31 -0.81
CA ALA A 385 -9.61 -28.66 -0.32
C ALA A 385 -8.82 -27.40 0.09
N THR A 386 -8.76 -26.41 -0.80
CA THR A 386 -8.16 -25.08 -0.60
C THR A 386 -9.04 -24.00 -1.23
N VAL A 387 -8.80 -22.73 -0.88
CA VAL A 387 -9.40 -21.57 -1.56
C VAL A 387 -9.04 -21.60 -3.04
N HIS A 388 -7.77 -21.87 -3.36
CA HIS A 388 -7.25 -21.91 -4.73
C HIS A 388 -7.96 -22.95 -5.60
N ALA A 389 -8.18 -24.15 -5.07
CA ALA A 389 -8.94 -25.21 -5.75
C ALA A 389 -10.41 -24.81 -5.99
N SER A 390 -10.98 -23.94 -5.16
CA SER A 390 -12.34 -23.42 -5.33
C SER A 390 -12.43 -22.28 -6.35
N ALA A 391 -11.32 -21.55 -6.57
CA ALA A 391 -11.22 -20.47 -7.52
C ALA A 391 -10.72 -20.93 -8.91
N GLY A 392 -10.08 -22.10 -8.99
CA GLY A 392 -9.39 -22.62 -10.19
C GLY A 392 -8.02 -21.99 -10.45
N GLN A 393 -7.52 -21.17 -9.52
CA GLN A 393 -6.30 -20.37 -9.62
C GLN A 393 -5.79 -20.01 -8.23
N TYR A 394 -4.57 -19.47 -8.12
CA TYR A 394 -4.10 -18.91 -6.85
C TYR A 394 -4.95 -17.71 -6.41
N VAL A 395 -5.24 -17.61 -5.11
CA VAL A 395 -5.93 -16.47 -4.51
C VAL A 395 -5.04 -15.87 -3.43
N SER A 396 -4.45 -14.72 -3.75
CA SER A 396 -3.74 -13.91 -2.76
C SER A 396 -4.69 -13.37 -1.68
N SER A 397 -4.11 -13.06 -0.53
CA SER A 397 -4.79 -12.55 0.65
C SER A 397 -4.01 -11.40 1.30
N ILE A 398 -4.61 -10.75 2.29
CA ILE A 398 -3.93 -9.80 3.18
C ILE A 398 -2.73 -10.43 3.91
N PHE A 399 -2.74 -11.76 4.11
CA PHE A 399 -1.64 -12.51 4.69
C PHE A 399 -0.47 -12.66 3.73
N ASP A 400 -0.73 -12.88 2.43
CA ASP A 400 0.31 -12.87 1.41
C ASP A 400 1.02 -11.52 1.42
N LEU A 401 0.29 -10.40 1.30
CA LEU A 401 0.93 -9.09 1.20
C LEU A 401 1.75 -8.71 2.44
N ALA A 402 1.27 -9.02 3.65
CA ALA A 402 2.01 -8.71 4.88
C ALA A 402 3.26 -9.61 5.05
N HIS A 403 3.14 -10.90 4.77
CA HIS A 403 4.26 -11.84 4.87
C HIS A 403 5.32 -11.59 3.79
N ASN A 404 4.89 -11.22 2.57
CA ASN A 404 5.79 -10.86 1.46
C ASN A 404 6.64 -9.61 1.73
N THR A 405 6.39 -8.86 2.81
CA THR A 405 7.24 -7.75 3.29
C THR A 405 7.82 -8.04 4.69
N SER A 406 7.98 -9.32 5.04
CA SER A 406 8.53 -9.82 6.32
C SER A 406 7.77 -9.40 7.58
N HIS A 407 6.52 -8.91 7.46
CA HIS A 407 5.70 -8.64 8.65
C HIS A 407 5.17 -9.95 9.25
N ARG A 408 5.27 -10.09 10.58
CA ARG A 408 4.69 -11.24 11.28
C ARG A 408 3.16 -11.22 11.20
N THR A 409 2.61 -12.36 10.84
CA THR A 409 1.18 -12.63 10.63
C THR A 409 0.62 -13.57 11.72
N THR A 410 -0.67 -13.51 12.00
CA THR A 410 -1.34 -14.41 12.98
C THR A 410 -2.81 -14.61 12.64
N PHE A 411 -3.29 -15.86 12.73
CA PHE A 411 -4.70 -16.21 12.65
C PHE A 411 -5.14 -17.10 13.81
N VAL A 412 -6.28 -16.80 14.43
CA VAL A 412 -6.94 -17.70 15.39
C VAL A 412 -8.45 -17.79 15.14
N SER A 413 -9.04 -18.95 15.33
CA SER A 413 -10.51 -19.11 15.38
C SER A 413 -10.95 -20.01 16.53
N SER A 414 -12.25 -20.02 16.77
CA SER A 414 -12.95 -21.05 17.56
C SER A 414 -13.74 -22.05 16.70
N ARG A 415 -13.43 -22.17 15.40
CA ARG A 415 -14.27 -22.85 14.40
C ARG A 415 -13.46 -23.77 13.46
N PRO A 416 -13.63 -25.10 13.51
CA PRO A 416 -12.85 -26.07 12.71
C PRO A 416 -12.83 -25.84 11.20
N GLN A 417 -13.90 -25.26 10.66
CA GLN A 417 -14.03 -24.92 9.23
C GLN A 417 -12.90 -24.01 8.73
N THR A 418 -12.38 -23.09 9.56
CA THR A 418 -11.29 -22.17 9.17
C THR A 418 -9.94 -22.87 8.97
N GLN A 419 -9.83 -24.18 9.26
CA GLN A 419 -8.67 -24.99 8.85
C GLN A 419 -8.45 -24.95 7.32
N LEU A 420 -9.49 -24.62 6.54
CA LEU A 420 -9.40 -24.30 5.11
C LEU A 420 -8.33 -23.23 4.80
N LEU A 421 -8.22 -22.20 5.63
CA LEU A 421 -7.29 -21.09 5.41
C LEU A 421 -5.84 -21.59 5.53
N HIS A 422 -5.53 -22.29 6.63
CA HIS A 422 -4.22 -22.94 6.80
C HIS A 422 -3.93 -23.97 5.71
N ARG A 423 -4.92 -24.70 5.19
CA ARG A 423 -4.71 -25.60 4.04
C ARG A 423 -4.39 -24.87 2.73
N SER A 424 -4.70 -23.57 2.62
CA SER A 424 -4.54 -22.79 1.39
C SER A 424 -3.25 -21.96 1.38
N TRP A 425 -2.80 -21.47 2.54
CA TRP A 425 -1.61 -20.61 2.66
C TRP A 425 -0.55 -21.22 3.60
N ASN A 426 -0.22 -22.50 3.39
CA ASN A 426 0.90 -23.19 4.05
C ASN A 426 2.09 -23.38 3.09
N ASN A 427 3.21 -23.87 3.62
CA ASN A 427 4.46 -24.16 2.91
C ASN A 427 4.37 -25.03 1.64
N LYS A 428 3.24 -25.71 1.36
CA LYS A 428 3.01 -26.48 0.12
C LYS A 428 2.05 -25.81 -0.87
N THR A 429 1.34 -24.76 -0.47
CA THR A 429 0.15 -24.25 -1.19
C THR A 429 0.03 -22.73 -1.25
N GLY A 430 0.74 -21.98 -0.42
CA GLY A 430 0.91 -20.53 -0.56
C GLY A 430 1.91 -20.17 -1.65
N GLY A 431 1.88 -18.91 -2.09
CA GLY A 431 2.79 -18.35 -3.09
C GLY A 431 4.20 -18.11 -2.53
N LYS A 432 5.17 -17.86 -3.41
CA LYS A 432 6.49 -17.35 -3.03
C LYS A 432 6.41 -15.87 -2.66
N ASP A 433 7.36 -15.38 -1.87
CA ASP A 433 7.57 -13.93 -1.71
C ASP A 433 8.16 -13.38 -3.04
N PRO A 434 7.54 -12.38 -3.70
CA PRO A 434 7.99 -11.88 -5.00
C PRO A 434 9.04 -10.77 -4.91
N TYR A 435 9.15 -10.12 -3.75
CA TYR A 435 10.05 -9.00 -3.45
C TYR A 435 10.58 -9.17 -2.02
N GLY A 436 11.75 -8.61 -1.73
CA GLY A 436 12.33 -8.72 -0.39
C GLY A 436 12.75 -10.15 -0.05
N LYS A 437 12.82 -10.42 1.26
CA LYS A 437 13.34 -11.67 1.81
C LYS A 437 12.32 -12.81 1.61
N ASP A 438 12.80 -13.97 1.16
CA ASP A 438 11.99 -15.19 1.08
C ASP A 438 11.83 -15.77 2.50
N ASP A 439 10.77 -15.35 3.17
CA ASP A 439 10.27 -15.92 4.43
C ASP A 439 9.46 -17.21 4.16
N GLY A 440 9.05 -17.44 2.91
CA GLY A 440 8.53 -18.69 2.38
C GLY A 440 7.04 -18.71 2.08
N ALA A 441 6.53 -19.89 1.73
CA ALA A 441 5.14 -20.08 1.29
C ALA A 441 4.10 -20.16 2.43
N ALA A 442 4.52 -20.10 3.70
CA ALA A 442 3.64 -20.30 4.85
C ALA A 442 3.14 -18.97 5.43
N LYS A 443 2.25 -18.26 4.71
CA LYS A 443 1.80 -16.87 4.96
C LYS A 443 1.11 -16.60 6.31
N MET A 444 1.09 -17.54 7.25
CA MET A 444 0.56 -17.40 8.61
C MET A 444 1.56 -17.98 9.61
N ASP A 445 2.47 -17.16 10.16
CA ASP A 445 3.50 -17.56 11.14
C ASP A 445 2.91 -18.30 12.34
N ALA A 446 1.70 -17.89 12.75
CA ALA A 446 1.00 -18.42 13.90
C ALA A 446 -0.49 -18.65 13.57
N PHE A 447 -0.85 -19.89 13.25
CA PHE A 447 -2.23 -20.32 13.03
C PHE A 447 -2.73 -21.22 14.17
N LYS A 448 -3.96 -21.01 14.66
CA LYS A 448 -4.62 -21.99 15.55
C LYS A 448 -6.15 -21.99 15.48
N VAL A 449 -6.76 -23.18 15.46
CA VAL A 449 -8.15 -23.38 15.86
C VAL A 449 -8.21 -23.76 17.34
N LYS A 450 -9.18 -23.22 18.07
CA LYS A 450 -9.42 -23.46 19.51
C LYS A 450 -10.85 -23.94 19.76
N ARG A 451 -11.10 -24.48 20.96
CA ARG A 451 -12.42 -24.98 21.38
C ARG A 451 -13.51 -23.89 21.46
N ASP A 452 -13.13 -22.68 21.89
CA ASP A 452 -14.03 -21.55 22.08
C ASP A 452 -13.31 -20.20 21.99
N ASP A 453 -14.09 -19.13 22.01
CA ASP A 453 -13.65 -17.74 21.87
C ASP A 453 -12.74 -17.27 23.02
N ALA A 454 -12.81 -17.86 24.21
CA ALA A 454 -11.93 -17.54 25.33
C ALA A 454 -10.54 -18.16 25.12
N ALA A 455 -10.50 -19.43 24.69
CA ALA A 455 -9.26 -20.11 24.34
C ALA A 455 -8.59 -19.52 23.08
N ALA A 456 -9.37 -18.93 22.17
CA ALA A 456 -8.88 -18.16 21.02
C ALA A 456 -8.18 -16.86 21.46
N VAL A 457 -8.87 -15.98 22.19
CA VAL A 457 -8.31 -14.69 22.64
C VAL A 457 -7.18 -14.85 23.64
N GLY A 458 -7.24 -15.86 24.53
CA GLY A 458 -6.12 -16.18 25.42
C GLY A 458 -4.84 -16.47 24.64
N TRP A 459 -4.88 -17.44 23.74
CA TRP A 459 -3.71 -17.82 22.94
C TRP A 459 -3.21 -16.73 21.99
N TRP A 460 -4.09 -15.86 21.48
CA TRP A 460 -3.66 -14.70 20.70
C TRP A 460 -2.88 -13.71 21.59
N ARG A 461 -3.35 -13.43 22.81
CA ARG A 461 -2.59 -12.62 23.80
C ARG A 461 -1.24 -13.28 24.13
N ASP A 462 -1.22 -14.59 24.32
CA ASP A 462 0.00 -15.38 24.51
C ASP A 462 0.90 -15.43 23.25
N SER A 463 0.40 -15.02 22.08
CA SER A 463 1.16 -14.91 20.83
C SER A 463 1.80 -13.53 20.68
N ILE A 464 1.02 -12.45 20.89
CA ILE A 464 1.54 -11.08 20.78
C ILE A 464 2.53 -10.73 21.90
N ALA A 465 2.36 -11.30 23.10
CA ALA A 465 3.26 -11.09 24.24
C ALA A 465 4.63 -11.79 24.12
N ARG A 466 4.84 -12.62 23.07
CA ARG A 466 6.15 -13.22 22.75
C ARG A 466 6.87 -12.53 21.59
N ARG A 467 6.11 -11.88 20.70
CA ARG A 467 6.53 -11.05 19.57
C ARG A 467 5.24 -10.42 19.01
N ALA A 468 5.17 -9.11 18.78
CA ALA A 468 3.96 -8.55 18.16
C ALA A 468 3.77 -9.07 16.72
N SER A 469 2.57 -8.89 16.17
CA SER A 469 2.24 -9.23 14.78
C SER A 469 1.65 -8.01 14.10
N ALA A 470 2.20 -7.58 12.96
CA ALA A 470 1.64 -6.47 12.19
C ALA A 470 0.22 -6.80 11.70
N LEU A 471 -0.06 -8.07 11.44
CA LEU A 471 -1.41 -8.54 11.08
C LEU A 471 -1.89 -9.66 11.99
N SER A 472 -3.02 -9.45 12.65
CA SER A 472 -3.78 -10.47 13.39
C SER A 472 -5.22 -10.57 12.91
N VAL A 473 -5.72 -11.78 12.66
CA VAL A 473 -7.15 -12.03 12.41
C VAL A 473 -7.70 -13.04 13.43
N ILE A 474 -8.83 -12.72 14.04
CA ILE A 474 -9.43 -13.42 15.18
C ILE A 474 -10.90 -13.71 14.86
N GLU A 475 -11.28 -14.98 14.67
CA GLU A 475 -12.68 -15.37 14.46
C GLU A 475 -13.36 -15.89 15.75
N LEU A 476 -14.46 -15.22 16.15
CA LEU A 476 -15.22 -15.48 17.38
C LEU A 476 -16.58 -16.12 17.06
N SER A 477 -16.60 -17.44 16.88
CA SER A 477 -17.79 -18.18 16.43
C SER A 477 -18.87 -18.44 17.49
N GLY A 478 -18.69 -18.03 18.74
CA GLY A 478 -19.68 -18.25 19.81
C GLY A 478 -21.05 -17.62 19.54
N VAL A 479 -21.07 -16.49 18.82
CA VAL A 479 -22.32 -15.80 18.44
C VAL A 479 -23.13 -16.62 17.43
N MET A 480 -22.49 -17.08 16.34
CA MET A 480 -23.09 -18.00 15.37
C MET A 480 -23.63 -19.27 16.05
N LYS A 481 -22.82 -19.93 16.89
CA LYS A 481 -23.20 -21.18 17.56
C LYS A 481 -24.45 -21.04 18.43
N ALA A 482 -24.57 -19.93 19.17
CA ALA A 482 -25.78 -19.65 19.94
C ALA A 482 -26.99 -19.29 19.05
N GLY A 483 -26.77 -18.48 18.02
CA GLY A 483 -27.84 -18.08 17.09
C GLY A 483 -28.44 -19.25 16.31
N GLN A 484 -27.62 -20.23 15.92
CA GLN A 484 -28.06 -21.48 15.26
C GLN A 484 -28.97 -22.35 16.14
N ALA A 485 -28.90 -22.23 17.46
CA ALA A 485 -29.75 -22.95 18.41
C ALA A 485 -31.02 -22.16 18.82
N ASP A 486 -30.99 -20.82 18.73
CA ASP A 486 -31.94 -19.90 19.37
C ASP A 486 -32.46 -18.81 18.39
N GLY A 487 -32.59 -19.17 17.10
CA GLY A 487 -33.20 -18.35 16.05
C GLY A 487 -32.54 -16.99 15.73
N TYR A 488 -31.37 -16.70 16.32
CA TYR A 488 -30.72 -15.38 16.34
C TYR A 488 -31.55 -14.25 16.99
N THR A 489 -32.47 -14.58 17.90
CA THR A 489 -33.32 -13.59 18.59
C THR A 489 -33.34 -13.75 20.11
N GLY A 490 -33.30 -14.99 20.61
CA GLY A 490 -33.56 -15.29 22.02
C GLY A 490 -32.45 -14.91 23.01
N PRO A 491 -32.70 -15.10 24.32
CA PRO A 491 -31.78 -14.69 25.38
C PRO A 491 -30.41 -15.39 25.32
N ALA A 492 -30.32 -16.61 24.79
CA ALA A 492 -29.04 -17.32 24.69
C ALA A 492 -28.15 -16.69 23.62
N TYR A 493 -28.74 -16.29 22.49
CA TYR A 493 -28.05 -15.52 21.46
C TYR A 493 -27.60 -14.14 21.97
N GLN A 494 -28.47 -13.38 22.64
CA GLN A 494 -28.10 -12.08 23.21
C GLN A 494 -26.97 -12.19 24.26
N LYS A 495 -27.01 -13.22 25.10
CA LYS A 495 -25.95 -13.57 26.06
C LYS A 495 -24.62 -13.91 25.38
N ALA A 496 -24.66 -14.55 24.20
CA ALA A 496 -23.47 -14.82 23.39
C ALA A 496 -22.89 -13.53 22.77
N VAL A 497 -23.73 -12.61 22.29
CA VAL A 497 -23.28 -11.29 21.79
C VAL A 497 -22.62 -10.48 22.91
N ARG A 498 -23.24 -10.39 24.09
CA ARG A 498 -22.63 -9.73 25.26
C ARG A 498 -21.28 -10.38 25.64
N LYS A 499 -21.15 -11.71 25.56
CA LYS A 499 -19.86 -12.42 25.72
C LYS A 499 -18.83 -12.10 24.62
N ALA A 500 -19.25 -11.92 23.37
CA ALA A 500 -18.34 -11.57 22.28
C ALA A 500 -17.71 -10.18 22.49
N PHE A 501 -18.48 -9.18 22.90
CA PHE A 501 -17.92 -7.87 23.26
C PHE A 501 -17.01 -7.92 24.51
N GLN A 502 -17.25 -8.81 25.48
CA GLN A 502 -16.28 -9.08 26.55
C GLN A 502 -14.95 -9.67 26.00
N ARG A 503 -14.97 -10.40 24.88
CA ARG A 503 -13.77 -10.89 24.19
C ARG A 503 -13.08 -9.77 23.41
N VAL A 504 -13.81 -8.91 22.71
CA VAL A 504 -13.26 -7.70 22.08
C VAL A 504 -12.57 -6.80 23.11
N ALA A 505 -13.20 -6.59 24.28
CA ALA A 505 -12.60 -5.82 25.37
C ALA A 505 -11.30 -6.45 25.91
N ALA A 506 -11.18 -7.78 25.86
CA ALA A 506 -9.95 -8.50 26.22
C ALA A 506 -8.90 -8.49 25.11
N ILE A 507 -9.30 -8.34 23.84
CA ILE A 507 -8.40 -8.12 22.69
C ILE A 507 -7.78 -6.72 22.80
N ARG A 508 -8.59 -5.68 23.00
CA ARG A 508 -8.13 -4.31 23.25
C ARG A 508 -7.15 -4.23 24.44
N ARG A 509 -7.50 -4.79 25.59
CA ARG A 509 -6.58 -4.87 26.76
C ARG A 509 -5.39 -5.82 26.57
N GLY A 510 -5.30 -6.49 25.41
CA GLY A 510 -4.09 -7.16 24.93
C GLY A 510 -3.20 -6.18 24.16
N ILE A 511 -3.77 -5.44 23.22
CA ILE A 511 -3.12 -4.34 22.47
C ILE A 511 -2.50 -3.33 23.45
N GLU A 512 -3.31 -2.77 24.35
CA GLU A 512 -2.90 -1.75 25.34
C GLU A 512 -1.80 -2.23 26.32
N LYS A 513 -1.53 -3.54 26.37
CA LYS A 513 -0.53 -4.17 27.26
C LYS A 513 0.72 -4.65 26.55
N GLN A 514 0.75 -4.63 25.22
CA GLN A 514 1.96 -4.91 24.44
C GLN A 514 2.51 -3.58 23.94
N ALA A 515 3.71 -3.21 24.40
CA ALA A 515 4.32 -1.90 24.15
C ALA A 515 4.49 -1.62 22.65
N GLU A 516 4.87 -2.63 21.86
CA GLU A 516 4.97 -2.56 20.39
C GLU A 516 3.63 -2.16 19.73
N MET A 517 2.49 -2.56 20.32
CA MET A 517 1.15 -2.44 19.74
C MET A 517 0.33 -1.27 20.32
N ASN A 518 0.72 -0.71 21.45
CA ASN A 518 -0.06 0.29 22.17
C ASN A 518 0.11 1.68 21.53
N GLY A 519 -0.99 2.25 21.03
CA GLY A 519 -0.96 3.51 20.28
C GLY A 519 -0.58 3.37 18.80
N THR A 520 -0.27 2.14 18.34
CA THR A 520 0.15 1.82 16.96
C THR A 520 -0.77 0.83 16.23
N THR A 521 -1.86 0.39 16.89
CA THR A 521 -2.74 -0.66 16.35
C THR A 521 -4.11 -0.14 15.89
N LEU A 522 -4.48 -0.47 14.66
CA LEU A 522 -5.85 -0.40 14.17
C LEU A 522 -6.64 -1.65 14.57
N LEU A 523 -7.69 -1.49 15.38
CA LEU A 523 -8.64 -2.54 15.75
C LEU A 523 -9.90 -2.44 14.88
N VAL A 524 -10.14 -3.47 14.07
CA VAL A 524 -11.34 -3.65 13.24
C VAL A 524 -12.24 -4.71 13.87
N VAL A 525 -13.55 -4.47 13.95
CA VAL A 525 -14.54 -5.45 14.43
C VAL A 525 -15.70 -5.51 13.44
N THR A 526 -16.08 -6.71 12.98
CA THR A 526 -17.18 -6.84 12.01
C THR A 526 -17.95 -8.17 12.11
N GLY A 527 -19.21 -8.18 11.66
CA GLY A 527 -19.95 -9.42 11.42
C GLY A 527 -19.55 -10.09 10.10
N THR A 528 -18.88 -11.25 10.15
CA THR A 528 -18.58 -12.05 8.95
C THR A 528 -19.75 -12.98 8.60
N GLY A 529 -20.82 -12.38 8.09
CA GLY A 529 -22.12 -13.04 7.91
C GLY A 529 -23.00 -12.90 9.15
N GLY A 530 -24.24 -12.46 8.96
CA GLY A 530 -25.22 -12.29 10.02
C GLY A 530 -25.96 -13.60 10.36
N ALA A 531 -27.24 -13.48 10.70
CA ALA A 531 -28.09 -14.60 11.06
C ALA A 531 -28.23 -15.63 9.93
N GLN A 532 -28.29 -16.92 10.26
CA GLN A 532 -28.38 -18.00 9.27
C GLN A 532 -29.56 -18.91 9.56
N ARG A 533 -30.36 -19.21 8.53
CA ARG A 533 -31.43 -20.20 8.67
C ARG A 533 -30.82 -21.60 8.78
N THR A 534 -31.42 -22.45 9.61
CA THR A 534 -31.05 -23.88 9.70
C THR A 534 -31.48 -24.66 8.46
N GLN A 535 -32.48 -24.17 7.72
CA GLN A 535 -32.96 -24.70 6.44
C GLN A 535 -33.35 -23.56 5.48
N GLY A 536 -33.28 -23.83 4.18
CA GLY A 536 -33.55 -22.83 3.13
C GLY A 536 -32.39 -21.85 2.89
N SER A 537 -32.66 -20.77 2.15
CA SER A 537 -31.68 -19.71 1.87
C SER A 537 -31.81 -18.54 2.85
N SER A 538 -30.69 -18.05 3.36
CA SER A 538 -30.63 -16.82 4.14
C SER A 538 -30.48 -15.56 3.27
N ALA A 539 -30.30 -15.69 1.94
CA ALA A 539 -29.89 -14.58 1.08
C ALA A 539 -30.88 -13.41 1.01
N THR A 540 -32.19 -13.65 1.14
CA THR A 540 -33.20 -12.57 1.21
C THR A 540 -33.43 -12.04 2.63
N TRP A 541 -32.84 -12.67 3.65
CA TRP A 541 -33.04 -12.30 5.05
C TRP A 541 -32.11 -11.15 5.45
N LYS A 542 -32.70 -10.00 5.75
CA LYS A 542 -31.98 -8.77 6.13
C LYS A 542 -30.97 -8.97 7.25
N GLU A 543 -31.35 -9.66 8.32
CA GLU A 543 -30.47 -9.99 9.45
C GLU A 543 -29.29 -10.90 9.05
N SER A 544 -29.31 -11.52 7.87
CA SER A 544 -28.24 -12.35 7.33
C SER A 544 -27.16 -11.54 6.60
N TYR A 545 -27.56 -10.55 5.78
CA TYR A 545 -26.62 -9.73 5.00
C TYR A 545 -26.27 -8.39 5.64
N GLN A 546 -27.12 -7.83 6.51
CA GLN A 546 -26.84 -6.57 7.20
C GLN A 546 -26.03 -6.84 8.48
N VAL A 547 -24.75 -6.53 8.39
CA VAL A 547 -23.76 -6.74 9.44
C VAL A 547 -23.21 -5.39 9.94
N PRO A 548 -22.80 -5.29 11.21
CA PRO A 548 -22.21 -4.08 11.74
C PRO A 548 -20.68 -4.10 11.57
N MET A 549 -20.08 -2.92 11.56
CA MET A 549 -18.64 -2.71 11.42
C MET A 549 -18.19 -1.56 12.32
N TRP A 550 -17.04 -1.72 12.96
CA TRP A 550 -16.34 -0.68 13.74
C TRP A 550 -14.85 -0.70 13.42
N VAL A 551 -14.23 0.46 13.46
CA VAL A 551 -12.79 0.66 13.35
C VAL A 551 -12.37 1.65 14.43
N THR A 552 -11.36 1.32 15.24
CA THR A 552 -10.78 2.21 16.27
C THR A 552 -9.25 2.10 16.22
N GLY A 553 -8.53 3.21 16.21
CA GLY A 553 -7.06 3.21 16.17
C GLY A 553 -6.46 4.58 15.86
N PRO A 554 -5.14 4.66 15.60
CA PRO A 554 -4.46 5.89 15.23
C PRO A 554 -5.07 6.54 13.98
N GLY A 555 -5.25 7.86 14.00
CA GLY A 555 -5.82 8.64 12.90
C GLY A 555 -7.27 8.31 12.52
N VAL A 556 -7.98 7.46 13.25
CA VAL A 556 -9.41 7.18 13.02
C VAL A 556 -10.27 8.31 13.57
N LEU A 557 -11.20 8.84 12.76
CA LEU A 557 -12.09 9.91 13.22
C LEU A 557 -13.13 9.36 14.21
N ALA A 558 -12.99 9.71 15.48
CA ALA A 558 -13.82 9.20 16.57
C ALA A 558 -15.26 9.73 16.51
N GLY A 559 -16.25 8.85 16.71
CA GLY A 559 -17.67 9.19 16.73
C GLY A 559 -18.34 9.27 15.35
N SER A 560 -17.62 8.93 14.27
CA SER A 560 -18.08 9.07 12.88
C SER A 560 -18.88 7.87 12.36
N ASP A 561 -19.75 8.09 11.35
CA ASP A 561 -20.30 6.99 10.54
C ASP A 561 -19.42 6.74 9.30
N LEU A 562 -19.17 5.45 9.02
CA LEU A 562 -18.30 5.03 7.92
C LEU A 562 -18.82 5.40 6.54
N TYR A 563 -20.11 5.65 6.32
CA TYR A 563 -20.60 6.17 5.03
C TYR A 563 -20.37 7.68 4.89
N ALA A 564 -20.37 8.45 5.98
CA ALA A 564 -20.03 9.87 5.94
C ALA A 564 -18.55 10.07 5.55
N LEU A 565 -17.64 9.26 6.13
CA LEU A 565 -16.23 9.23 5.75
C LEU A 565 -15.95 8.71 4.33
N ASN A 566 -16.93 8.08 3.67
CA ASN A 566 -16.72 7.38 2.40
C ASN A 566 -17.85 7.68 1.39
N PRO A 567 -17.98 8.94 0.91
CA PRO A 567 -19.09 9.35 0.02
C PRO A 567 -19.14 8.64 -1.34
N SER A 568 -18.10 7.89 -1.71
CA SER A 568 -18.11 6.99 -2.88
C SER A 568 -18.92 5.69 -2.67
N PHE A 569 -19.32 5.39 -1.43
CA PHE A 569 -20.16 4.27 -1.05
C PHE A 569 -21.55 4.76 -0.60
N VAL A 570 -22.61 4.02 -0.95
CA VAL A 570 -24.00 4.43 -0.69
C VAL A 570 -24.67 3.51 0.32
N ALA A 571 -25.20 4.08 1.41
CA ALA A 571 -25.87 3.36 2.48
C ALA A 571 -27.15 2.66 1.97
N PRO A 572 -27.19 1.31 1.87
CA PRO A 572 -28.21 0.59 1.08
C PRO A 572 -29.56 0.38 1.79
N GLY A 573 -29.83 1.11 2.89
CA GLY A 573 -31.08 1.04 3.64
C GLY A 573 -31.45 -0.39 4.09
N LYS A 574 -32.49 -0.97 3.47
CA LYS A 574 -32.93 -2.36 3.69
C LYS A 574 -32.42 -3.36 2.64
N ALA A 575 -31.84 -2.90 1.52
CA ALA A 575 -31.50 -3.76 0.37
C ALA A 575 -30.18 -4.52 0.55
N GLN A 576 -29.91 -5.49 -0.34
CA GLN A 576 -28.60 -6.09 -0.59
C GLN A 576 -28.24 -5.88 -2.07
N PRO A 577 -27.55 -4.78 -2.43
CA PRO A 577 -27.28 -4.44 -3.83
C PRO A 577 -26.44 -5.47 -4.58
N PRO A 578 -26.62 -5.62 -5.92
CA PRO A 578 -25.67 -6.32 -6.78
C PRO A 578 -24.34 -5.56 -6.87
N TYR A 579 -23.36 -6.14 -7.56
CA TYR A 579 -22.06 -5.50 -7.86
C TYR A 579 -22.11 -4.55 -9.08
N ALA A 580 -23.29 -4.00 -9.39
CA ALA A 580 -23.49 -3.04 -10.47
C ALA A 580 -24.15 -1.78 -9.89
N GLY A 581 -23.78 -0.61 -10.39
CA GLY A 581 -24.14 0.68 -9.78
C GLY A 581 -23.43 0.92 -8.45
N SER A 582 -23.86 1.97 -7.74
CA SER A 582 -23.28 2.41 -6.46
C SER A 582 -23.21 1.28 -5.44
N GLN A 583 -22.03 1.09 -4.84
CA GLN A 583 -21.79 -0.01 -3.91
C GLN A 583 -22.00 0.41 -2.44
N PRO A 584 -22.53 -0.49 -1.59
CA PRO A 584 -22.47 -0.33 -0.14
C PRO A 584 -21.08 -0.70 0.37
N ILE A 585 -20.73 -0.31 1.60
CA ILE A 585 -19.56 -0.85 2.29
C ILE A 585 -19.80 -2.35 2.56
N ARG A 586 -18.85 -3.20 2.18
CA ARG A 586 -18.91 -4.66 2.30
C ARG A 586 -17.80 -5.19 3.20
N VAL A 587 -18.03 -6.38 3.74
CA VAL A 587 -17.04 -7.15 4.51
C VAL A 587 -15.76 -7.42 3.72
N GLY A 588 -15.81 -7.43 2.38
CA GLY A 588 -14.63 -7.58 1.51
C GLY A 588 -13.78 -6.31 1.33
N ASP A 589 -14.36 -5.10 1.45
CA ASP A 589 -13.61 -3.85 1.32
C ASP A 589 -12.59 -3.67 2.47
N LEU A 590 -12.78 -4.40 3.59
CA LEU A 590 -11.81 -4.50 4.67
C LEU A 590 -10.45 -5.05 4.22
N ALA A 591 -10.35 -5.80 3.12
CA ALA A 591 -9.05 -6.19 2.59
C ALA A 591 -8.22 -4.97 2.17
N GLY A 592 -8.87 -3.98 1.53
CA GLY A 592 -8.24 -2.72 1.13
C GLY A 592 -7.88 -1.84 2.34
N LEU A 593 -8.79 -1.72 3.32
CA LEU A 593 -8.51 -0.99 4.56
C LEU A 593 -7.34 -1.62 5.33
N VAL A 594 -7.30 -2.94 5.51
CA VAL A 594 -6.22 -3.63 6.22
C VAL A 594 -4.87 -3.45 5.51
N THR A 595 -4.83 -3.52 4.18
CA THR A 595 -3.54 -3.38 3.47
C THR A 595 -3.06 -1.92 3.44
N ARG A 596 -3.93 -0.93 3.17
CA ARG A 596 -3.49 0.49 3.20
C ARG A 596 -2.97 0.88 4.60
N SER A 597 -3.57 0.33 5.66
CA SER A 597 -3.16 0.55 7.05
C SER A 597 -1.76 0.03 7.39
N LEU A 598 -1.18 -0.85 6.57
CA LEU A 598 0.20 -1.36 6.70
C LEU A 598 1.11 -0.83 5.59
N GLY A 599 0.67 0.18 4.81
CA GLY A 599 1.40 0.67 3.64
C GLY A 599 1.48 -0.32 2.48
N LEU A 600 0.61 -1.32 2.44
CA LEU A 600 0.58 -2.41 1.45
C LEU A 600 -0.45 -2.13 0.33
N PRO A 601 -0.28 -2.68 -0.89
CA PRO A 601 -1.17 -2.44 -2.03
C PRO A 601 -2.53 -3.17 -1.87
N PRO A 602 -3.49 -2.99 -2.81
CA PRO A 602 -4.66 -3.85 -2.89
C PRO A 602 -4.26 -5.32 -3.06
N VAL A 603 -5.03 -6.24 -2.47
CA VAL A 603 -4.79 -7.68 -2.64
C VAL A 603 -4.89 -8.05 -4.14
N PRO A 604 -3.91 -8.77 -4.73
CA PRO A 604 -3.91 -9.08 -6.15
C PRO A 604 -5.20 -9.74 -6.66
N GLY A 605 -5.88 -9.03 -7.58
CA GLY A 605 -7.17 -9.45 -8.15
C GLY A 605 -8.36 -9.31 -7.21
N ALA A 606 -8.30 -8.44 -6.20
CA ALA A 606 -9.48 -7.97 -5.48
C ALA A 606 -10.54 -7.41 -6.44
N THR A 607 -11.81 -7.52 -6.04
CA THR A 607 -12.99 -7.06 -6.81
C THR A 607 -13.95 -6.21 -5.96
N MET A 608 -13.71 -6.15 -4.66
CA MET A 608 -14.24 -5.20 -3.69
C MET A 608 -13.08 -4.26 -3.34
N ASP A 609 -13.36 -2.97 -3.21
CA ASP A 609 -12.40 -1.85 -3.13
C ASP A 609 -11.00 -2.06 -3.75
N PRO A 610 -10.89 -2.25 -5.08
CA PRO A 610 -9.60 -2.47 -5.76
C PRO A 610 -8.70 -1.22 -5.83
N GLN A 611 -9.17 -0.07 -5.34
CA GLN A 611 -8.44 1.20 -5.29
C GLN A 611 -8.20 1.70 -3.85
N GLN A 612 -8.44 0.86 -2.82
CA GLN A 612 -8.28 1.21 -1.40
C GLN A 612 -8.95 2.54 -1.01
N ARG A 613 -10.10 2.86 -1.64
CA ARG A 613 -10.90 4.04 -1.34
C ARG A 613 -11.55 3.95 0.04
N PHE A 614 -11.89 2.75 0.50
CA PHE A 614 -12.50 2.55 1.81
C PHE A 614 -11.52 2.94 2.93
N SER A 615 -12.03 3.75 3.86
CA SER A 615 -11.27 4.43 4.89
C SER A 615 -12.04 4.45 6.22
N ALA A 616 -11.29 4.65 7.30
CA ALA A 616 -11.84 5.04 8.60
C ALA A 616 -11.10 6.27 9.17
N PHE A 617 -10.20 6.87 8.38
CA PHE A 617 -9.26 7.87 8.84
C PHE A 617 -9.79 9.28 8.64
N ASP A 618 -9.50 10.15 9.61
CA ASP A 618 -9.54 11.59 9.42
C ASP A 618 -8.67 11.96 8.20
N PRO A 619 -9.20 12.66 7.17
CA PRO A 619 -8.41 13.12 6.03
C PRO A 619 -7.15 13.90 6.45
N LEU A 620 -7.24 14.71 7.51
CA LEU A 620 -6.12 15.52 8.03
C LEU A 620 -5.01 14.66 8.67
N ALA A 621 -5.29 13.39 8.99
CA ALA A 621 -4.31 12.44 9.52
C ALA A 621 -3.62 11.58 8.44
N VAL A 622 -3.96 11.75 7.15
CA VAL A 622 -3.41 10.95 6.05
C VAL A 622 -2.48 11.79 5.17
N PRO A 623 -1.18 11.44 5.02
CA PRO A 623 -0.23 12.22 4.23
C PRO A 623 -0.65 12.40 2.77
N GLY A 624 -0.77 13.67 2.35
CA GLY A 624 -1.10 14.08 0.99
C GLY A 624 -2.56 13.90 0.59
N SER A 625 -3.50 13.78 1.55
CA SER A 625 -4.96 13.75 1.32
C SER A 625 -5.60 15.12 1.19
#